data_AF-A0A518CBT0-F1
#
_entry.id   AF-A0A518CBT0-F1
#
_cell.length_a   1.000
_cell.length_b   1.000
_cell.length_c   1.000
_cell.angle_alpha   90.00
_cell.angle_beta   90.00
_cell.angle_gamma   90.00
#
_symmetry.space_group_name_H-M   'P 1'
#
loop_
_entity.id
_entity.type
_entity.pdbx_description
1 polymer ?
#
loop_
_entity_poly.entity_id
_entity_poly.type
_entity_poly.pdbx_seq_one_letter_code
_entity_poly.pdbx_strand_id
1 'polypeptide(L)'
;MDSQLVPKEWLTAPTTLQEIMATCNNEDPQVAAVANHYLNQAAPLFQQMQPGDELWNYSSPSDDWANNRGNAGLAIVRDGELIDSMCMVRN
;
A
#
# COMPACT_ATOMS: atom_id res chain seq x y z
N MET A 1 -19.49 -8.48 -0.24
CA MET A 1 -19.23 -7.11 -0.73
C MET A 1 -18.08 -7.26 -1.68
N ASP A 2 -18.30 -7.07 -2.98
CA ASP A 2 -17.23 -7.05 -3.97
C ASP A 2 -16.30 -5.89 -3.64
N SER A 3 -15.24 -6.16 -2.88
CA SER A 3 -14.12 -5.24 -2.76
C SER A 3 -13.55 -5.11 -4.16
N GLN A 4 -13.92 -4.04 -4.86
CA GLN A 4 -13.42 -3.76 -6.19
C GLN A 4 -11.91 -3.53 -6.05
N LEU A 5 -11.15 -4.57 -6.39
CA LEU A 5 -9.70 -4.59 -6.34
C LEU A 5 -9.14 -3.51 -7.26
N VAL A 6 -8.04 -2.87 -6.86
CA VAL A 6 -7.38 -1.87 -7.71
C VAL A 6 -6.86 -2.51 -9.00
N PRO A 7 -6.84 -1.80 -10.13
CA PRO A 7 -6.22 -2.30 -11.35
C PRO A 7 -4.75 -2.66 -11.12
N LYS A 8 -4.29 -3.81 -11.62
CA LYS A 8 -2.88 -4.23 -11.49
C LYS A 8 -1.90 -3.24 -12.14
N GLU A 9 -2.36 -2.50 -13.13
CA GLU A 9 -1.62 -1.40 -13.78
C GLU A 9 -1.32 -0.22 -12.84
N TRP A 10 -1.99 -0.13 -11.69
CA TRP A 10 -1.72 0.89 -10.67
C TRP A 10 -0.64 0.46 -9.68
N LEU A 11 -0.19 -0.80 -9.73
CA LEU A 11 0.94 -1.26 -8.93
C LEU A 11 2.22 -0.56 -9.42
N THR A 12 2.90 0.12 -8.51
CA THR A 12 4.04 0.98 -8.86
C THR A 12 5.38 0.32 -8.53
N ALA A 13 5.55 -0.09 -7.27
CA ALA A 13 6.80 -0.66 -6.79
C ALA A 13 6.54 -1.81 -5.79
N PRO A 14 7.25 -2.94 -5.91
CA PRO A 14 7.23 -3.95 -4.86
C PRO A 14 7.81 -3.36 -3.58
N THR A 15 7.30 -3.82 -2.44
CA THR A 15 7.77 -3.41 -1.13
C THR A 15 7.65 -4.55 -0.14
N THR A 16 8.24 -4.39 1.04
CA THR A 16 8.21 -5.38 2.10
C THR A 16 7.90 -4.73 3.44
N LEU A 17 7.35 -5.52 4.36
CA LEU A 17 7.14 -5.09 5.73
C LEU A 17 8.45 -4.59 6.37
N GLN A 18 9.58 -5.23 6.05
CA GLN A 18 10.89 -4.84 6.56
C GLN A 18 11.32 -3.45 6.08
N GLU A 19 11.09 -3.09 4.81
CA GLU A 19 11.40 -1.76 4.28
C GLU A 19 10.53 -0.67 4.92
N ILE A 20 9.23 -0.96 5.10
CA ILE A 20 8.31 -0.03 5.79
C ILE A 20 8.77 0.18 7.23
N MET A 21 9.09 -0.89 7.95
CA MET A 21 9.61 -0.83 9.32
C MET A 21 10.96 -0.11 9.42
N ALA A 22 11.83 -0.28 8.42
CA ALA A 22 13.09 0.46 8.35
C ALA A 22 12.83 1.98 8.25
N THR A 23 11.82 2.37 7.48
CA THR A 23 11.39 3.77 7.32
C THR A 23 10.83 4.36 8.62
N CYS A 24 10.23 3.53 9.49
CA CYS A 24 9.79 3.98 10.82
C CYS A 24 10.94 4.43 11.74
N ASN A 25 12.19 4.05 11.43
CA ASN A 25 13.39 4.43 12.17
C ASN A 25 14.21 5.53 11.47
N ASN A 26 13.60 6.27 10.54
CA ASN A 26 14.27 7.37 9.84
C ASN A 26 14.73 8.47 10.82
N GLU A 27 15.87 9.09 10.54
CA GLU A 27 16.42 10.20 11.34
C GLU A 27 15.51 11.43 11.33
N ASP A 28 14.74 11.63 10.25
CA ASP A 28 13.69 12.65 10.19
C ASP A 28 12.42 12.16 10.93
N PRO A 29 12.03 12.81 12.04
CA PRO A 29 10.88 12.41 12.83
C PRO A 29 9.54 12.54 12.08
N GLN A 30 9.45 13.42 11.08
CA GLN A 30 8.23 13.55 10.27
C GLN A 30 8.07 12.34 9.35
N VAL A 31 9.16 11.91 8.72
CA VAL A 31 9.18 10.70 7.89
C VAL A 31 8.87 9.46 8.73
N ALA A 32 9.50 9.34 9.89
CA ALA A 32 9.24 8.24 10.84
C ALA A 32 7.77 8.22 11.31
N ALA A 33 7.17 9.38 11.61
CA ALA A 33 5.79 9.46 12.04
C ALA A 33 4.81 9.02 10.94
N VAL A 34 5.04 9.45 9.69
CA VAL A 34 4.22 9.03 8.53
C VAL A 34 4.34 7.52 8.33
N ALA A 35 5.55 6.97 8.35
CA ALA A 35 5.76 5.53 8.21
C ALA A 35 5.10 4.71 9.32
N ASN A 36 5.17 5.18 10.58
CA ASN A 36 4.48 4.54 11.70
C ASN A 36 2.96 4.58 11.54
N HIS A 37 2.40 5.70 11.06
CA HIS A 37 0.98 5.79 10.77
C HIS A 37 0.58 4.78 9.67
N TYR A 38 1.37 4.71 8.60
CA TYR A 38 1.21 3.78 7.49
C TYR A 38 1.23 2.31 7.95
N LEU A 39 2.21 1.95 8.78
CA LEU A 39 2.35 0.60 9.35
C LEU A 39 1.13 0.19 10.19
N ASN A 40 0.63 1.11 11.02
CA ASN A 40 -0.53 0.85 11.87
C ASN A 40 -1.83 0.70 11.05
N GLN A 41 -2.02 1.53 10.02
CA GLN A 41 -3.17 1.40 9.13
C GLN A 41 -3.15 0.09 8.36
N ALA A 42 -1.99 -0.31 7.84
CA ALA A 42 -1.82 -1.53 7.06
C ALA A 42 -1.77 -2.83 7.89
N ALA A 43 -1.83 -2.76 9.23
CA ALA A 43 -1.79 -3.93 10.10
C ALA A 43 -2.82 -5.03 9.74
N PRO A 44 -4.10 -4.72 9.41
CA PRO A 44 -5.05 -5.75 8.99
C PRO A 44 -4.70 -6.38 7.64
N LEU A 45 -4.02 -5.66 6.75
CA LEU A 45 -3.53 -6.19 5.48
C LEU A 45 -2.41 -7.21 5.73
N PHE A 46 -1.44 -6.87 6.59
CA PHE A 46 -0.35 -7.78 6.92
C PHE A 46 -0.80 -9.07 7.62
N GLN A 47 -1.87 -9.01 8.41
CA GLN A 47 -2.46 -10.21 9.03
C GLN A 47 -3.09 -11.18 8.01
N GLN A 48 -3.42 -10.72 6.81
CA GLN A 48 -3.96 -11.55 5.73
C GLN A 48 -2.88 -12.20 4.86
N MET A 49 -1.63 -11.74 4.97
CA MET A 49 -0.53 -12.25 4.16
C MET A 49 -0.24 -13.72 4.46
N GLN A 50 0.01 -14.47 3.39
CA GLN A 50 0.40 -15.87 3.42
C GLN A 50 1.83 -16.04 2.88
N PRO A 51 2.52 -17.15 3.20
CA PRO A 51 3.81 -17.45 2.59
C PRO A 51 3.70 -17.49 1.06
N GLY A 52 4.55 -16.70 0.38
CA GLY A 52 4.52 -16.54 -1.08
C GLY A 52 3.82 -15.26 -1.55
N ASP A 53 3.18 -14.52 -0.64
CA ASP A 53 2.62 -13.20 -0.98
C ASP A 53 3.71 -12.15 -1.15
N GLU A 54 3.51 -11.33 -2.17
CA GLU A 54 4.23 -10.10 -2.40
C GLU A 54 3.40 -8.92 -1.95
N LEU A 55 4.07 -7.91 -1.39
CA LEU A 55 3.46 -6.66 -1.01
C LEU A 55 3.86 -5.59 -2.04
N TRP A 56 2.90 -4.80 -2.49
CA TRP A 56 3.13 -3.80 -3.53
C TRP A 56 2.52 -2.45 -3.13
N ASN A 57 3.23 -1.38 -3.44
CA ASN A 57 2.64 -0.04 -3.43
C ASN A 57 1.79 0.15 -4.68
N TYR A 58 0.68 0.87 -4.55
CA TYR A 58 -0.14 1.27 -5.68
C TYR A 58 -0.50 2.76 -5.61
N SER A 59 -0.75 3.34 -6.77
CA SER A 59 -1.28 4.70 -6.90
C SER A 59 -2.13 4.81 -8.16
N SER A 60 -3.29 5.46 -8.04
CA SER A 60 -4.11 5.80 -9.19
C SER A 60 -3.36 6.73 -10.16
N PRO A 61 -3.74 6.75 -11.45
CA PRO A 61 -3.21 7.65 -12.45
C PRO A 61 -3.22 9.12 -12.00
N SER A 62 -2.27 9.89 -12.51
CA SER A 62 -2.14 11.32 -12.21
C SER A 62 -3.41 12.13 -12.51
N ASP A 63 -4.19 11.71 -13.51
CA ASP A 63 -5.46 12.36 -13.86
C ASP A 63 -6.51 12.22 -12.74
N ASP A 64 -6.57 11.06 -12.07
CA ASP A 64 -7.46 10.87 -10.92
C ASP A 64 -7.06 11.76 -9.73
N TRP A 65 -5.76 11.92 -9.50
CA TRP A 65 -5.25 12.85 -8.48
C TRP A 65 -5.64 14.30 -8.79
N ALA A 66 -5.51 14.72 -10.05
CA ALA A 66 -5.87 16.06 -10.49
C ALA A 66 -7.38 16.35 -10.36
N ASN A 67 -8.21 15.31 -10.39
CA ASN A 67 -9.67 15.40 -10.28
C ASN A 67 -10.22 15.11 -8.86
N ASN A 68 -9.37 15.10 -7.82
CA ASN A 68 -9.74 14.73 -6.43
C ASN A 68 -10.46 13.37 -6.34
N ARG A 69 -9.94 12.40 -7.09
CA ARG A 69 -10.34 10.98 -7.08
C ARG A 69 -9.15 10.05 -6.90
N GLY A 70 -8.00 10.64 -6.56
CA GLY A 70 -6.74 9.94 -6.40
C GLY A 70 -6.78 9.00 -5.21
N ASN A 71 -6.25 7.80 -5.38
CA ASN A 71 -6.06 6.85 -4.29
C ASN A 71 -4.68 6.21 -4.36
N ALA A 72 -4.09 5.98 -3.19
CA ALA A 72 -2.84 5.24 -3.07
C ALA A 72 -2.85 4.39 -1.80
N GLY A 73 -2.06 3.32 -1.84
CA GLY A 73 -1.92 2.46 -0.69
C GLY A 73 -1.07 1.22 -0.95
N LEU A 74 -1.41 0.13 -0.27
CA LEU A 74 -0.74 -1.15 -0.37
C LEU A 74 -1.68 -2.22 -0.92
N ALA A 75 -1.10 -3.18 -1.63
CA ALA A 75 -1.81 -4.34 -2.12
C ALA A 75 -1.00 -5.62 -1.93
N ILE A 76 -1.73 -6.72 -1.77
CA ILE A 76 -1.18 -8.07 -1.72
C ILE A 76 -1.29 -8.68 -3.11
N VAL A 77 -0.19 -9.21 -3.61
CA VAL A 77 -0.12 -9.95 -4.87
C VAL A 77 0.33 -11.39 -4.56
N ARG A 78 -0.41 -12.38 -5.05
CA ARG A 78 -0.07 -13.81 -4.92
C ARG A 78 -0.13 -14.45 -6.29
N ASP A 79 0.93 -15.13 -6.70
CA ASP A 79 1.02 -15.76 -8.02
C ASP A 79 0.70 -14.81 -9.20
N GLY A 80 1.04 -13.52 -9.04
CA GLY A 80 0.74 -12.46 -10.03
C GLY A 80 -0.70 -11.96 -10.03
N GLU A 81 -1.55 -12.45 -9.13
CA GLU A 81 -2.93 -12.02 -8.92
C GLU A 81 -3.05 -11.05 -7.74
N LEU A 82 -3.87 -10.01 -7.89
CA LEU A 82 -4.15 -9.07 -6.81
C LEU A 82 -5.16 -9.73 -5.86
N ILE A 83 -4.80 -9.88 -4.59
CA ILE A 83 -5.63 -10.58 -3.60
C ILE A 83 -6.44 -9.61 -2.77
N ASP A 84 -5.81 -8.54 -2.28
CA ASP A 84 -6.45 -7.50 -1.49
C ASP A 84 -5.70 -6.18 -1.66
N SER A 85 -6.37 -5.07 -1.37
CA SER A 85 -5.77 -3.74 -1.43
C SER A 85 -6.35 -2.84 -0.34
N MET A 86 -5.48 -2.09 0.31
CA MET A 86 -5.86 -1.13 1.34
C MET A 86 -5.47 0.29 0.92
N CYS A 87 -6.49 1.13 0.81
CA CYS A 87 -6.33 2.54 0.54
C CYS A 87 -5.92 3.28 1.81
N MET A 88 -4.81 4.01 1.75
CA MET A 88 -4.28 4.78 2.86
C MET A 88 -4.31 6.28 2.60
N VAL A 89 -4.13 6.67 1.33
CA VAL A 89 -4.22 8.07 0.90
C VAL A 89 -5.37 8.21 -0.07
N ARG A 90 -6.22 9.21 0.17
CA ARG A 90 -7.27 9.66 -0.75
C ARG A 90 -7.17 11.17 -0.91
N ASN A 91 -7.38 11.65 -2.12
CA ASN A 91 -7.50 13.07 -2.44
C ASN A 91 -8.95 13.45 -2.69
#